data_AF-A0A817X4Z6-F1
#
_entry.id   AF-A0A817X4Z6-F1
#
_cell.length_a   1.000
_cell.length_b   1.000
_cell.length_c   1.000
_cell.angle_alpha   90.00
_cell.angle_beta   90.00
_cell.angle_gamma   90.00
#
_symmetry.space_group_name_H-M   'P 1'
#
loop_
_entity.id
_entity.type
_entity.pdbx_description
1 polymer ?
#
loop_
_entity_poly.entity_id
_entity_poly.type
_entity_poly.pdbx_seq_one_letter_code
_entity_poly.pdbx_strand_id
1 'polypeptide(L)'
;MVNCGTNLLSSILPYVHILSSSSSTITTTYCSQCLNSSNDLKRCSKCHRISYCSISCQRKDWIYHKYECLHLHEILNEYDLIRLFLRLIIRYKQDHGKEDNSHTKRCLNDLKTHENDIYNDKQRYKTFQLINQYLKSWNLLNDIDDKILFELYCRLIINTLTIHDTIDLKSIGYGLYLDATIYNHSCRPACHTIFNGIYLTVRIISNDQNNEWTINYIDLLDTYENRQDLLRNNYYFNCQCKRCLENNKNELILLEKIHYEEQQMDKFINKNDYLNAYQSSKNLLNYYDDILPYYHAYVSLQHVKHLKLELLLSETISDLILQSTMKNTYERVQISMGENHPLTQETKKLCEQYQLEISIKQRQIN
;
A
#
# COMPACT_ATOMS: atom_id res chain seq x y z
N MET A 1 -6.29 24.99 -11.76
CA MET A 1 -5.07 24.14 -11.63
C MET A 1 -5.24 23.32 -10.38
N VAL A 2 -5.04 22.01 -10.46
CA VAL A 2 -5.06 21.12 -9.30
C VAL A 2 -3.63 21.04 -8.77
N ASN A 3 -3.43 21.28 -7.47
CA ASN A 3 -2.10 21.35 -6.85
C ASN A 3 -1.72 19.99 -6.22
N CYS A 4 -0.41 19.72 -6.10
CA CYS A 4 0.11 18.67 -5.22
C CYS A 4 -0.52 18.77 -3.83
N GLY A 5 -0.86 17.61 -3.25
CA GLY A 5 -1.60 17.51 -1.99
C GLY A 5 -3.11 17.67 -2.14
N THR A 6 -3.66 17.70 -3.34
CA THR A 6 -5.12 17.59 -3.53
C THR A 6 -5.54 16.11 -3.52
N ASN A 7 -6.60 15.78 -2.78
CA ASN A 7 -7.19 14.44 -2.83
C ASN A 7 -8.14 14.34 -4.04
N LEU A 8 -7.92 13.34 -4.89
CA LEU A 8 -8.87 12.96 -5.94
C LEU A 8 -9.95 12.02 -5.40
N LEU A 9 -9.56 11.12 -4.50
CA LEU A 9 -10.46 10.27 -3.72
C LEU A 9 -10.09 10.38 -2.25
N SER A 10 -11.09 10.41 -1.36
CA SER A 10 -10.87 10.51 0.09
C SER A 10 -11.67 9.44 0.82
N SER A 11 -10.99 8.67 1.67
CA SER A 11 -11.62 7.70 2.58
C SER A 11 -12.53 6.67 1.91
N ILE A 12 -12.10 6.14 0.77
CA ILE A 12 -12.82 5.11 0.01
C ILE A 12 -12.68 3.77 0.71
N LEU A 13 -13.80 3.08 0.90
CA LEU A 13 -13.81 1.71 1.41
C LEU A 13 -13.60 0.70 0.27
N PRO A 14 -13.00 -0.46 0.56
CA PRO A 14 -12.93 -1.52 -0.42
C PRO A 14 -14.31 -2.16 -0.55
N TYR A 15 -14.64 -2.58 -1.76
CA TYR A 15 -15.78 -3.43 -2.04
C TYR A 15 -15.61 -4.79 -1.35
N VAL A 16 -14.40 -5.36 -1.44
CA VAL A 16 -13.94 -6.51 -0.64
C VAL A 16 -12.46 -6.39 -0.34
N HIS A 17 -12.03 -6.90 0.81
CA HIS A 17 -10.62 -6.91 1.22
C HIS A 17 -10.29 -8.07 2.15
N ILE A 18 -8.98 -8.34 2.29
CA ILE A 18 -8.42 -9.27 3.26
C ILE A 18 -7.12 -8.72 3.87
N LEU A 19 -6.80 -9.19 5.07
CA LEU A 19 -5.45 -9.15 5.62
C LEU A 19 -4.62 -10.29 5.02
N SER A 20 -3.40 -9.98 4.58
CA SER A 20 -2.43 -10.92 4.01
C SER A 20 -2.00 -11.96 5.05
N SER A 21 -1.75 -13.18 4.61
CA SER A 21 -1.18 -14.28 5.40
C SER A 21 0.30 -14.54 5.10
N SER A 22 0.94 -13.67 4.31
CA SER A 22 2.33 -13.82 3.86
C SER A 22 3.37 -13.88 5.00
N SER A 23 3.05 -13.37 6.19
CA SER A 23 3.90 -13.48 7.38
C SER A 23 3.08 -13.63 8.65
N SER A 24 3.60 -14.43 9.60
CA SER A 24 3.03 -14.57 10.93
C SER A 24 2.95 -13.22 11.65
N THR A 25 3.96 -12.35 11.47
CA THR A 25 3.98 -10.99 12.02
C THR A 25 2.76 -10.18 11.59
N ILE A 26 2.31 -10.31 10.34
CA ILE A 26 1.13 -9.57 9.86
C ILE A 26 -0.12 -10.03 10.63
N THR A 27 -0.34 -11.34 10.71
CA THR A 27 -1.54 -11.92 11.34
C THR A 27 -1.61 -11.73 12.86
N THR A 28 -0.48 -11.44 13.51
CA THR A 28 -0.39 -11.14 14.95
C THR A 28 -0.32 -9.65 15.27
N THR A 29 -0.13 -8.78 14.26
CA THR A 29 -0.01 -7.33 14.45
C THR A 29 -1.27 -6.58 14.02
N TYR A 30 -1.93 -7.02 12.95
CA TYR A 30 -3.04 -6.28 12.33
C TYR A 30 -4.39 -6.97 12.54
N CYS A 31 -5.42 -6.16 12.77
CA CYS A 31 -6.80 -6.65 12.80
C CYS A 31 -7.24 -7.09 11.41
N SER A 32 -7.82 -8.29 11.29
CA SER A 32 -8.24 -8.83 10.00
C SER A 32 -9.43 -8.11 9.34
N GLN A 33 -10.17 -7.27 10.09
CA GLN A 33 -11.29 -6.48 9.55
C GLN A 33 -10.88 -5.06 9.18
N CYS A 34 -10.26 -4.31 10.08
CA CYS A 34 -9.95 -2.90 9.84
C CYS A 34 -8.51 -2.66 9.37
N LEU A 35 -7.67 -3.69 9.39
CA LEU A 35 -6.24 -3.65 9.02
C LEU A 35 -5.39 -2.67 9.86
N ASN A 36 -5.95 -2.08 10.91
CA ASN A 36 -5.16 -1.30 11.87
C ASN A 36 -4.33 -2.23 12.76
N SER A 37 -3.13 -1.78 13.10
CA SER A 37 -2.28 -2.47 14.08
C SER A 37 -2.87 -2.39 15.48
N SER A 38 -2.64 -3.43 16.29
CA SER A 38 -3.09 -3.47 17.68
C SER A 38 -2.26 -4.45 18.49
N ASN A 39 -1.95 -4.06 19.73
CA ASN A 39 -1.24 -4.93 20.68
C ASN A 39 -2.19 -5.87 21.46
N ASP A 40 -3.51 -5.72 21.31
CA ASP A 40 -4.54 -6.53 22.00
C ASP A 40 -5.49 -7.19 20.99
N LEU A 41 -4.94 -8.03 20.12
CA LEU A 41 -5.72 -8.78 19.14
C LEU A 41 -6.32 -10.05 19.75
N LYS A 42 -7.61 -10.27 19.47
CA LYS A 42 -8.38 -11.42 19.93
C LYS A 42 -8.60 -12.40 18.79
N ARG A 43 -8.03 -13.60 18.91
CA ARG A 43 -8.16 -14.67 17.91
C ARG A 43 -9.59 -15.19 17.86
N CYS A 44 -10.08 -15.51 16.66
CA CYS A 44 -11.32 -16.26 16.50
C CYS A 44 -11.21 -17.60 17.23
N SER A 45 -12.15 -17.90 18.12
CA SER A 45 -12.13 -19.11 18.95
C SER A 45 -12.40 -20.41 18.20
N LYS A 46 -12.83 -20.33 16.94
CA LYS A 46 -13.12 -21.51 16.09
C LYS A 46 -11.93 -21.90 15.23
N CYS A 47 -11.47 -21.00 14.37
CA CYS A 47 -10.38 -21.30 13.43
C CYS A 47 -8.99 -20.98 13.99
N HIS A 48 -8.89 -20.09 14.98
CA HIS A 48 -7.63 -19.56 15.52
C HIS A 48 -6.66 -18.94 14.49
N ARG A 49 -7.07 -18.71 13.24
CA ARG A 49 -6.21 -18.18 12.15
C ARG A 49 -6.35 -16.67 11.92
N ILE A 50 -7.42 -16.07 12.42
CA ILE A 50 -7.80 -14.68 12.16
C ILE A 50 -8.02 -13.98 13.50
N SER A 51 -7.62 -12.71 13.60
CA SER A 51 -7.60 -11.94 14.85
C SER A 51 -8.23 -10.56 14.69
N TYR A 52 -8.87 -10.07 15.75
CA TYR A 52 -9.61 -8.80 15.73
C TYR A 52 -9.22 -7.91 16.91
N CYS A 53 -9.13 -6.60 16.69
CA CYS A 53 -8.90 -5.63 17.78
C CYS A 53 -10.14 -5.42 18.66
N SER A 54 -11.33 -5.85 18.20
CA SER A 54 -12.58 -5.67 18.95
C SER A 54 -13.66 -6.65 18.51
N ILE A 55 -14.65 -6.86 19.38
CA ILE A 55 -15.88 -7.61 19.07
C ILE A 55 -16.65 -6.93 17.92
N SER A 56 -16.59 -5.60 17.83
CA SER A 56 -17.19 -4.84 16.72
C SER A 56 -16.57 -5.24 15.37
N CYS A 57 -15.24 -5.30 15.29
CA CYS A 57 -14.53 -5.76 14.10
C CYS A 57 -14.86 -7.21 13.76
N GLN A 58 -14.90 -8.10 14.75
CA GLN A 58 -15.30 -9.50 14.55
C GLN A 58 -16.72 -9.62 13.97
N ARG A 59 -17.69 -8.86 14.51
CA ARG A 59 -19.07 -8.86 14.03
C ARG A 59 -19.19 -8.34 12.59
N LYS A 60 -18.44 -7.29 12.25
CA LYS A 60 -18.39 -6.74 10.89
C LYS A 60 -17.80 -7.74 9.88
N ASP A 61 -16.72 -8.44 10.23
CA ASP A 61 -16.10 -9.44 9.34
C ASP A 61 -16.93 -10.73 9.25
N TRP A 62 -17.79 -11.02 10.24
CA TRP A 62 -18.54 -12.28 10.31
C TRP A 62 -19.43 -12.54 9.08
N ILE A 63 -19.85 -11.49 8.36
CA ILE A 63 -20.60 -11.63 7.10
C ILE A 63 -19.82 -12.46 6.06
N TYR A 64 -18.49 -12.35 6.06
CA TYR A 64 -17.57 -13.09 5.20
C TYR A 64 -16.95 -14.26 5.95
N HIS A 65 -16.35 -13.98 7.11
CA HIS A 65 -15.56 -14.95 7.85
C HIS A 65 -16.34 -16.21 8.21
N LYS A 66 -17.67 -16.15 8.42
CA LYS A 66 -18.47 -17.35 8.72
C LYS A 66 -18.37 -18.44 7.64
N TYR A 67 -18.17 -18.06 6.38
CA TYR A 67 -17.98 -18.96 5.25
C TYR A 67 -16.53 -19.42 5.10
N GLU A 68 -15.57 -18.62 5.56
CA GLU A 68 -14.15 -19.00 5.59
C GLU A 68 -13.83 -19.93 6.75
N CYS A 69 -14.43 -19.67 7.93
CA CYS A 69 -13.95 -20.10 9.25
C CYS A 69 -13.65 -21.59 9.36
N LEU A 70 -14.54 -22.44 8.84
CA LEU A 70 -14.41 -23.89 8.94
C LEU A 70 -13.35 -24.45 7.97
N HIS A 71 -13.08 -23.73 6.88
CA HIS A 71 -12.32 -24.26 5.75
C HIS A 71 -10.90 -23.70 5.64
N LEU A 72 -10.55 -22.67 6.43
CA LEU A 72 -9.20 -22.09 6.39
C LEU A 72 -8.08 -23.11 6.62
N HIS A 73 -8.35 -24.22 7.32
CA HIS A 73 -7.36 -25.28 7.53
C HIS A 73 -7.15 -26.20 6.32
N GLU A 74 -8.11 -26.24 5.40
CA GLU A 74 -8.09 -27.07 4.20
C GLU A 74 -7.31 -26.42 3.05
N ILE A 75 -7.07 -25.10 3.13
CA ILE A 75 -6.39 -24.34 2.10
C ILE A 75 -4.87 -24.54 2.22
N LEU A 76 -4.28 -25.19 1.22
CA LEU A 76 -2.85 -25.49 1.18
C LEU A 76 -2.04 -24.47 0.36
N ASN A 77 -2.65 -23.92 -0.70
CA ASN A 77 -2.04 -22.96 -1.62
C ASN A 77 -3.04 -21.83 -1.90
N GLU A 78 -2.55 -20.69 -2.40
CA GLU A 78 -3.40 -19.56 -2.80
C GLU A 78 -4.32 -19.04 -1.68
N TYR A 79 -3.85 -19.11 -0.43
CA TYR A 79 -4.65 -18.84 0.77
C TYR A 79 -5.35 -17.47 0.74
N ASP A 80 -4.61 -16.43 0.41
CA ASP A 80 -5.14 -15.07 0.33
C ASP A 80 -6.08 -14.90 -0.86
N LEU A 81 -5.72 -15.44 -2.02
CA LEU A 81 -6.52 -15.31 -3.24
C LEU A 81 -7.86 -16.06 -3.13
N ILE A 82 -7.88 -17.25 -2.54
CA ILE A 82 -9.11 -18.01 -2.26
C ILE A 82 -10.03 -17.20 -1.34
N ARG A 83 -9.48 -16.64 -0.26
CA ARG A 83 -10.27 -15.83 0.69
C ARG A 83 -10.83 -14.58 0.04
N LEU A 84 -10.01 -13.83 -0.68
CA LEU A 84 -10.45 -12.61 -1.35
C LEU A 84 -11.51 -12.90 -2.42
N PHE A 85 -11.33 -13.98 -3.20
CA PHE A 85 -12.31 -14.38 -4.21
C PHE A 85 -13.62 -14.87 -3.62
N LEU A 86 -13.58 -15.65 -2.52
CA LEU A 86 -14.79 -16.03 -1.79
C LEU A 86 -15.55 -14.79 -1.27
N ARG A 87 -14.84 -13.79 -0.71
CA ARG A 87 -15.45 -12.53 -0.28
C ARG A 87 -16.13 -11.82 -1.45
N LEU A 88 -15.47 -11.76 -2.61
CA LEU A 88 -16.04 -11.18 -3.83
C LEU A 88 -17.34 -11.87 -4.23
N ILE A 89 -17.35 -13.21 -4.25
CA ILE A 89 -18.54 -13.99 -4.59
C ILE A 89 -19.68 -13.75 -3.59
N ILE A 90 -19.39 -13.76 -2.29
CA ILE A 90 -20.40 -13.49 -1.25
C ILE A 90 -20.99 -12.10 -1.42
N ARG A 91 -20.16 -11.11 -1.72
CA ARG A 91 -20.60 -9.73 -1.95
C ARG A 91 -21.45 -9.63 -3.22
N TYR A 92 -21.00 -10.23 -4.32
CA TYR A 92 -21.72 -10.27 -5.58
C TYR A 92 -23.10 -10.94 -5.46
N LYS A 93 -23.25 -11.98 -4.63
CA LYS A 93 -24.57 -12.58 -4.34
C LYS A 93 -25.55 -11.64 -3.64
N GLN A 94 -25.05 -10.62 -2.94
CA GLN A 94 -25.89 -9.67 -2.20
C GLN A 94 -26.32 -8.50 -3.07
N ASP A 95 -25.43 -7.98 -3.92
CA ASP A 95 -25.65 -6.72 -4.63
C ASP A 95 -25.52 -6.82 -6.16
N HIS A 96 -25.18 -7.99 -6.70
CA HIS A 96 -24.96 -8.24 -8.13
C HIS A 96 -23.94 -7.28 -8.76
N GLY A 97 -22.91 -6.90 -8.01
CA GLY A 97 -21.83 -6.04 -8.49
C GLY A 97 -22.18 -4.55 -8.45
N LYS A 98 -23.34 -4.17 -7.91
CA LYS A 98 -23.74 -2.76 -7.73
C LYS A 98 -23.25 -2.25 -6.38
N GLU A 99 -22.56 -1.12 -6.39
CA GLU A 99 -22.15 -0.43 -5.16
C GLU A 99 -22.86 0.91 -5.06
N ASP A 100 -23.92 0.97 -4.26
CA ASP A 100 -24.76 2.17 -4.11
C ASP A 100 -23.99 3.38 -3.52
N ASN A 101 -22.86 3.13 -2.86
CA ASN A 101 -22.03 4.15 -2.20
C ASN A 101 -20.75 4.52 -2.98
N SER A 102 -20.59 4.06 -4.23
CA SER A 102 -19.40 4.41 -5.04
C SER A 102 -19.37 5.91 -5.33
N HIS A 103 -18.26 6.58 -5.04
CA HIS A 103 -18.08 8.01 -5.31
C HIS A 103 -18.01 8.31 -6.81
N THR A 104 -17.48 7.37 -7.60
CA THR A 104 -17.34 7.47 -9.05
C THR A 104 -18.51 6.84 -9.81
N LYS A 105 -19.48 6.25 -9.09
CA LYS A 105 -20.57 5.41 -9.64
C LYS A 105 -20.10 4.16 -10.39
N ARG A 106 -18.84 3.75 -10.20
CA ARG A 106 -18.30 2.54 -10.81
C ARG A 106 -18.86 1.31 -10.13
N CYS A 107 -19.12 0.29 -10.93
CA CYS A 107 -19.61 -1.01 -10.50
C CYS A 107 -18.67 -2.11 -10.96
N LEU A 108 -18.91 -3.33 -10.50
CA LEU A 108 -18.06 -4.47 -10.82
C LEU A 108 -17.95 -4.72 -12.33
N ASN A 109 -19.03 -4.45 -13.08
CA ASN A 109 -19.07 -4.64 -14.53
C ASN A 109 -18.17 -3.68 -15.31
N ASP A 110 -17.78 -2.54 -14.73
CA ASP A 110 -16.91 -1.55 -15.36
C ASP A 110 -15.42 -1.92 -15.31
N LEU A 111 -15.07 -2.95 -14.53
CA LEU A 111 -13.68 -3.39 -14.36
C LEU A 111 -13.14 -4.07 -15.62
N LYS A 112 -11.82 -3.99 -15.79
CA LYS A 112 -11.12 -4.75 -16.84
C LYS A 112 -11.05 -6.22 -16.47
N THR A 113 -11.29 -7.11 -17.43
CA THR A 113 -11.24 -8.56 -17.20
C THR A 113 -9.94 -9.18 -17.69
N HIS A 114 -9.47 -8.82 -18.90
CA HIS A 114 -8.42 -9.58 -19.59
C HIS A 114 -8.76 -11.08 -19.70
N GLU A 115 -10.05 -11.40 -19.87
CA GLU A 115 -10.56 -12.78 -19.84
C GLU A 115 -9.84 -13.70 -20.84
N ASN A 116 -9.65 -13.24 -22.08
CA ASN A 116 -8.94 -14.00 -23.10
C ASN A 116 -7.46 -14.22 -22.75
N ASP A 117 -6.80 -13.22 -22.19
CA ASP A 117 -5.39 -13.33 -21.81
C ASP A 117 -5.23 -14.33 -20.66
N ILE A 118 -6.10 -14.24 -19.64
CA ILE A 118 -6.11 -15.14 -18.48
C ILE A 118 -6.48 -16.57 -18.87
N TYR A 119 -7.42 -16.76 -19.79
CA TYR A 119 -7.79 -18.08 -20.28
C TYR A 119 -6.61 -18.78 -20.98
N ASN A 120 -5.82 -18.02 -21.75
CA ASN A 120 -4.65 -18.54 -22.44
C ASN A 120 -3.41 -18.64 -21.54
N ASP A 121 -3.39 -17.95 -20.40
CA ASP A 121 -2.39 -18.10 -19.35
C ASP A 121 -2.63 -19.41 -18.56
N LYS A 122 -1.84 -20.43 -18.92
CA LYS A 122 -1.95 -21.78 -18.31
C LYS A 122 -1.83 -21.76 -16.79
N GLN A 123 -1.00 -20.87 -16.22
CA GLN A 123 -0.78 -20.82 -14.78
C GLN A 123 -2.00 -20.22 -14.10
N ARG A 124 -2.46 -19.05 -14.55
CA ARG A 124 -3.60 -18.36 -13.95
C ARG A 124 -4.91 -19.12 -14.14
N TYR A 125 -5.13 -19.71 -15.31
CA TYR A 125 -6.32 -20.55 -15.54
C TYR A 125 -6.33 -21.79 -14.63
N LYS A 126 -5.17 -22.43 -14.42
CA LYS A 126 -5.04 -23.54 -13.47
C LYS A 126 -5.29 -23.10 -12.03
N THR A 127 -4.80 -21.92 -11.64
CA THR A 127 -5.10 -21.32 -10.33
C THR A 127 -6.60 -21.09 -10.16
N PHE A 128 -7.30 -20.55 -11.17
CA PHE A 128 -8.76 -20.43 -11.13
C PHE A 128 -9.45 -21.79 -10.93
N GLN A 129 -9.05 -22.82 -11.68
CA GLN A 129 -9.62 -24.17 -11.55
C GLN A 129 -9.44 -24.74 -10.14
N LEU A 130 -8.25 -24.56 -9.54
CA LEU A 130 -7.97 -24.97 -8.17
C LEU A 130 -8.88 -24.27 -7.16
N ILE A 131 -9.01 -22.94 -7.29
CA ILE A 131 -9.87 -22.15 -6.41
C ILE A 131 -11.33 -22.59 -6.55
N ASN A 132 -11.81 -22.78 -7.78
CA ASN A 132 -13.17 -23.24 -8.05
C ASN A 132 -13.43 -24.62 -7.42
N GLN A 133 -12.45 -25.53 -7.48
CA GLN A 133 -12.53 -26.84 -6.83
C GLN A 133 -12.69 -26.73 -5.31
N TYR A 134 -11.90 -25.90 -4.63
CA TYR A 134 -12.04 -25.66 -3.19
C TYR A 134 -13.45 -25.15 -2.85
N LEU A 135 -13.86 -24.08 -3.52
CA LEU A 135 -15.13 -23.41 -3.23
C LEU A 135 -16.37 -24.28 -3.54
N LYS A 136 -16.29 -25.14 -4.58
CA LYS A 136 -17.33 -26.16 -4.86
C LYS A 136 -17.36 -27.24 -3.79
N SER A 137 -16.21 -27.71 -3.30
CA SER A 137 -16.16 -28.72 -2.23
C SER A 137 -16.78 -28.23 -0.92
N TRP A 138 -16.78 -26.91 -0.69
CA TRP A 138 -17.44 -26.27 0.46
C TRP A 138 -18.94 -26.01 0.24
N ASN A 139 -19.50 -26.41 -0.91
CA ASN A 139 -20.88 -26.18 -1.31
C ASN A 139 -21.28 -24.68 -1.31
N LEU A 140 -20.33 -23.78 -1.56
CA LEU A 140 -20.57 -22.33 -1.54
C LEU A 140 -20.96 -21.73 -2.89
N LEU A 141 -20.87 -22.52 -3.98
CA LEU A 141 -21.00 -22.05 -5.37
C LEU A 141 -22.19 -22.63 -6.15
N ASN A 142 -23.09 -23.37 -5.50
CA ASN A 142 -24.11 -24.19 -6.19
C ASN A 142 -25.14 -23.39 -7.02
N ASP A 143 -25.14 -22.07 -6.87
CA ASP A 143 -26.09 -21.10 -7.39
C ASP A 143 -25.47 -20.11 -8.41
N ILE A 144 -24.19 -20.26 -8.77
CA ILE A 144 -23.50 -19.38 -9.74
C ILE A 144 -22.86 -20.22 -10.86
N ASP A 145 -23.06 -19.76 -12.11
CA ASP A 145 -22.45 -20.34 -13.31
C ASP A 145 -20.91 -20.18 -13.29
N ASP A 146 -20.20 -21.23 -13.71
CA ASP A 146 -18.74 -21.24 -13.88
C ASP A 146 -18.23 -20.09 -14.77
N LYS A 147 -19.01 -19.67 -15.77
CA LYS A 147 -18.68 -18.51 -16.61
C LYS A 147 -18.65 -17.21 -15.81
N ILE A 148 -19.64 -17.00 -14.95
CA ILE A 148 -19.70 -15.82 -14.07
C ILE A 148 -18.55 -15.88 -13.06
N LEU A 149 -18.26 -17.05 -12.50
CA LEU A 149 -17.12 -17.22 -11.59
C LEU A 149 -15.81 -16.87 -12.27
N PHE A 150 -15.59 -17.31 -13.51
CA PHE A 150 -14.38 -16.98 -14.24
C PHE A 150 -14.28 -15.48 -14.52
N GLU A 151 -15.37 -14.83 -14.93
CA GLU A 151 -15.40 -13.38 -15.13
C GLU A 151 -15.08 -12.62 -13.85
N LEU A 152 -15.68 -13.01 -12.72
CA LEU A 152 -15.40 -12.41 -11.40
C LEU A 152 -13.93 -12.60 -11.00
N TYR A 153 -13.36 -13.77 -11.25
CA TYR A 153 -11.96 -14.06 -10.98
C TYR A 153 -11.04 -13.13 -11.80
N CYS A 154 -11.34 -12.97 -13.08
CA CYS A 154 -10.62 -12.08 -13.99
C CYS A 154 -10.68 -10.62 -13.51
N ARG A 155 -11.86 -10.13 -13.14
CA ARG A 155 -12.03 -8.79 -12.56
C ARG A 155 -11.23 -8.63 -11.27
N LEU A 156 -11.21 -9.64 -10.42
CA LEU A 156 -10.49 -9.57 -9.15
C LEU A 156 -8.98 -9.42 -9.38
N ILE A 157 -8.35 -10.32 -10.13
CA ILE A 157 -6.89 -10.37 -10.21
C ILE A 157 -6.28 -9.19 -10.97
N ILE A 158 -7.04 -8.55 -11.86
CA ILE A 158 -6.58 -7.39 -12.63
C ILE A 158 -6.71 -6.08 -11.84
N ASN A 159 -7.70 -5.97 -10.95
CA ASN A 159 -8.08 -4.66 -10.38
C ASN A 159 -7.85 -4.57 -8.86
N THR A 160 -7.33 -5.62 -8.23
CA THR A 160 -7.04 -5.63 -6.80
C THR A 160 -5.81 -4.78 -6.49
N LEU A 161 -5.91 -3.93 -5.48
CA LEU A 161 -4.81 -3.13 -4.97
C LEU A 161 -4.18 -3.80 -3.74
N THR A 162 -2.87 -3.67 -3.60
CA THR A 162 -2.17 -3.97 -2.36
C THR A 162 -2.41 -2.87 -1.33
N ILE A 163 -2.87 -3.25 -0.14
CA ILE A 163 -3.09 -2.36 1.00
C ILE A 163 -1.80 -2.31 1.81
N HIS A 164 -1.34 -1.09 2.10
CA HIS A 164 -0.13 -0.84 2.87
C HIS A 164 -0.45 -0.38 4.29
N ASP A 165 0.44 -0.67 5.23
CA ASP A 165 0.40 -0.12 6.58
C ASP A 165 0.50 1.41 6.53
N THR A 166 -0.17 2.06 7.46
CA THR A 166 -0.31 3.51 7.51
C THR A 166 1.00 4.23 7.82
N ILE A 167 1.93 3.61 8.55
CA ILE A 167 3.16 4.28 9.00
C ILE A 167 4.35 3.80 8.17
N ASP A 168 4.57 2.49 8.14
CA ASP A 168 5.76 1.90 7.51
C ASP A 168 5.58 1.65 6.01
N LEU A 169 4.37 1.86 5.47
CA LEU A 169 4.01 1.60 4.06
C LEU A 169 4.28 0.16 3.61
N LYS A 170 4.35 -0.79 4.56
CA LYS A 170 4.54 -2.21 4.28
C LYS A 170 3.27 -2.83 3.73
N SER A 171 3.37 -3.69 2.72
CA SER A 171 2.22 -4.45 2.21
C SER A 171 1.66 -5.38 3.29
N ILE A 172 0.37 -5.20 3.65
CA ILE A 172 -0.29 -5.95 4.72
C ILE A 172 -1.58 -6.63 4.28
N GLY A 173 -2.12 -6.31 3.11
CA GLY A 173 -3.38 -6.89 2.65
C GLY A 173 -3.68 -6.58 1.19
N TYR A 174 -4.87 -6.97 0.78
CA TYR A 174 -5.35 -6.80 -0.59
C TYR A 174 -6.80 -6.33 -0.55
N GLY A 175 -7.17 -5.41 -1.45
CA GLY A 175 -8.54 -4.92 -1.55
C GLY A 175 -8.91 -4.48 -2.95
N LEU A 176 -10.17 -4.75 -3.32
CA LEU A 176 -10.77 -4.26 -4.54
C LEU A 176 -11.51 -2.95 -4.22
N TYR A 177 -11.01 -1.82 -4.75
CA TYR A 177 -11.58 -0.49 -4.54
C TYR A 177 -12.16 0.02 -5.86
N LEU A 178 -13.49 -0.12 -6.06
CA LEU A 178 -14.11 0.15 -7.37
C LEU A 178 -13.80 1.56 -7.89
N ASP A 179 -13.84 2.57 -7.01
CA ASP A 179 -13.54 3.96 -7.36
C ASP A 179 -12.10 4.17 -7.85
N ALA A 180 -11.14 3.37 -7.38
CA ALA A 180 -9.74 3.49 -7.75
C ALA A 180 -9.39 2.76 -9.06
N THR A 181 -10.28 1.88 -9.55
CA THR A 181 -10.05 1.12 -10.80
C THR A 181 -10.06 1.97 -12.08
N ILE A 182 -10.38 3.26 -11.97
CA ILE A 182 -10.31 4.22 -13.09
C ILE A 182 -8.89 4.68 -13.40
N TYR A 183 -7.98 4.63 -12.43
CA TYR A 183 -6.63 5.19 -12.59
C TYR A 183 -5.70 4.19 -13.26
N ASN A 184 -5.14 4.57 -14.40
CA ASN A 184 -4.13 3.78 -15.10
C ASN A 184 -2.76 3.83 -14.41
N HIS A 185 -1.88 2.93 -14.84
CA HIS A 185 -0.50 2.85 -14.36
C HIS A 185 0.44 3.89 -14.97
N SER A 186 1.38 4.39 -14.18
CA SER A 186 2.63 4.98 -14.67
C SER A 186 3.79 4.64 -13.72
N CYS A 187 4.99 4.41 -14.26
CA CYS A 187 6.20 4.26 -13.44
C CYS A 187 6.73 5.62 -12.92
N ARG A 188 6.12 6.73 -13.33
CA ARG A 188 6.29 8.08 -12.80
C ARG A 188 4.90 8.67 -12.55
N PRO A 189 4.21 8.19 -11.49
CA PRO A 189 2.78 8.47 -11.34
C PRO A 189 2.52 9.90 -10.90
N ALA A 190 1.39 10.45 -11.35
CA ALA A 190 0.90 11.76 -10.92
C ALA A 190 0.29 11.73 -9.51
N CYS A 191 -0.22 10.57 -9.09
CA CYS A 191 -0.85 10.34 -7.80
C CYS A 191 -0.23 9.13 -7.10
N HIS A 192 -0.35 9.06 -5.78
CA HIS A 192 -0.16 7.80 -5.05
C HIS A 192 -1.44 7.39 -4.33
N THR A 193 -1.41 6.18 -3.78
CA THR A 193 -2.42 5.64 -2.86
C THR A 193 -1.88 5.65 -1.44
N ILE A 194 -2.68 6.14 -0.49
CA ILE A 194 -2.39 6.05 0.96
C ILE A 194 -3.54 5.35 1.67
N PHE A 195 -3.22 4.60 2.72
CA PHE A 195 -4.16 3.77 3.45
C PHE A 195 -4.17 4.10 4.94
N ASN A 196 -5.37 4.29 5.48
CA ASN A 196 -5.61 4.32 6.93
C ASN A 196 -6.46 3.08 7.28
N GLY A 197 -5.79 2.00 7.69
CA GLY A 197 -6.43 0.69 7.73
C GLY A 197 -6.95 0.29 6.35
N ILE A 198 -8.26 0.10 6.22
CA ILE A 198 -8.92 -0.22 4.94
C ILE A 198 -9.35 1.01 4.14
N TYR A 199 -9.15 2.25 4.63
CA TYR A 199 -9.60 3.43 3.91
C TYR A 199 -8.53 3.91 2.94
N LEU A 200 -8.86 3.95 1.65
CA LEU A 200 -8.00 4.45 0.59
C LEU A 200 -8.20 5.96 0.36
N THR A 201 -7.10 6.67 0.16
CA THR A 201 -7.09 8.05 -0.39
C THR A 201 -6.15 8.08 -1.59
N VAL A 202 -6.56 8.73 -2.68
CA VAL A 202 -5.74 8.96 -3.87
C VAL A 202 -5.38 10.44 -3.91
N ARG A 203 -4.08 10.73 -3.88
CA ARG A 203 -3.57 12.09 -3.65
C ARG A 203 -2.53 12.48 -4.69
N ILE A 204 -2.60 13.72 -5.17
CA ILE A 204 -1.71 14.23 -6.22
C ILE A 204 -0.35 14.57 -5.65
N ILE A 205 0.71 14.11 -6.33
CA ILE A 205 2.11 14.26 -5.91
C ILE A 205 3.03 14.84 -6.99
N SER A 206 2.52 14.98 -8.21
CA SER A 206 3.25 15.60 -9.31
C SER A 206 2.31 16.47 -10.13
N ASN A 207 2.81 17.64 -10.53
CA ASN A 207 2.13 18.55 -11.46
C ASN A 207 2.51 18.27 -12.93
N ASP A 208 3.37 17.28 -13.19
CA ASP A 208 3.80 16.90 -14.54
C ASP A 208 2.64 16.14 -15.24
N GLN A 209 1.65 16.91 -15.72
CA GLN A 209 0.41 16.41 -16.30
C GLN A 209 0.60 16.10 -17.78
N ASN A 210 0.72 14.82 -18.12
CA ASN A 210 0.49 14.32 -19.49
C ASN A 210 -0.98 13.90 -19.65
N ASN A 211 -1.92 14.79 -19.32
CA ASN A 211 -3.38 14.66 -19.51
C ASN A 211 -4.16 13.60 -18.69
N GLU A 212 -3.52 12.75 -17.87
CA GLU A 212 -4.21 11.73 -17.08
C GLU A 212 -3.66 11.61 -15.64
N TRP A 213 -4.55 11.33 -14.69
CA TRP A 213 -4.17 10.97 -13.32
C TRP A 213 -3.81 9.49 -13.26
N THR A 214 -2.55 9.17 -13.00
CA THR A 214 -2.05 7.78 -12.92
C THR A 214 -1.56 7.44 -11.53
N ILE A 215 -1.67 6.17 -11.14
CA ILE A 215 -1.06 5.59 -9.94
C ILE A 215 0.02 4.56 -10.32
N ASN A 216 0.76 4.02 -9.35
CA ASN A 216 1.59 2.85 -9.57
C ASN A 216 0.84 1.55 -9.20
N TYR A 217 1.01 0.49 -9.99
CA TYR A 217 0.40 -0.82 -9.78
C TYR A 217 1.38 -1.83 -9.19
N ILE A 218 2.66 -1.46 -9.23
CA ILE A 218 3.82 -2.27 -8.87
C ILE A 218 4.76 -1.41 -8.03
N ASP A 219 5.75 -2.06 -7.40
CA ASP A 219 6.87 -1.34 -6.81
C ASP A 219 7.65 -0.57 -7.89
N LEU A 220 8.05 0.65 -7.55
CA LEU A 220 8.79 1.54 -8.43
C LEU A 220 10.30 1.48 -8.19
N LEU A 221 10.77 0.86 -7.09
CA LEU A 221 12.18 0.64 -6.76
C LEU A 221 12.70 -0.67 -7.36
N ASP A 222 12.44 -0.87 -8.65
CA ASP A 222 12.87 -2.06 -9.39
C ASP A 222 13.34 -1.66 -10.79
N THR A 223 14.07 -2.52 -11.50
CA THR A 223 14.64 -2.24 -12.82
C THR A 223 13.56 -2.07 -13.89
N TYR A 224 13.90 -1.44 -15.01
CA TYR A 224 12.98 -1.29 -16.13
C TYR A 224 12.45 -2.66 -16.61
N GLU A 225 13.35 -3.64 -16.75
CA GLU A 225 13.03 -5.00 -17.20
C GLU A 225 12.04 -5.67 -16.26
N ASN A 226 12.34 -5.66 -14.95
CA ASN A 226 11.47 -6.28 -13.94
C ASN A 226 10.10 -5.57 -13.86
N ARG A 227 10.07 -4.23 -13.93
CA ARG A 227 8.81 -3.48 -13.96
C ARG A 227 7.97 -3.86 -15.19
N GLN A 228 8.57 -3.95 -16.37
CA GLN A 228 7.86 -4.38 -17.58
C GLN A 228 7.37 -5.83 -17.49
N ASP A 229 8.18 -6.73 -16.93
CA ASP A 229 7.80 -8.13 -16.70
C ASP A 229 6.63 -8.24 -15.72
N LEU A 230 6.68 -7.53 -14.60
CA LEU A 230 5.58 -7.49 -13.64
C LEU A 230 4.29 -6.96 -14.28
N LEU A 231 4.37 -5.91 -15.10
CA LEU A 231 3.20 -5.34 -15.77
C LEU A 231 2.63 -6.26 -16.84
N ARG A 232 3.49 -6.89 -17.66
CA ARG A 232 3.07 -7.88 -18.66
C ARG A 232 2.44 -9.11 -18.02
N ASN A 233 3.10 -9.67 -17.01
CA ASN A 233 2.67 -10.92 -16.37
C ASN A 233 1.42 -10.72 -15.52
N ASN A 234 1.24 -9.54 -14.91
CA ASN A 234 0.12 -9.31 -14.01
C ASN A 234 -1.08 -8.61 -14.64
N TYR A 235 -0.84 -7.75 -15.63
CA TYR A 235 -1.83 -6.84 -16.19
C TYR A 235 -1.89 -6.85 -17.74
N TYR A 236 -1.07 -7.68 -18.41
CA TYR A 236 -1.09 -7.89 -19.86
C TYR A 236 -0.87 -6.63 -20.71
N PHE A 237 -0.05 -5.69 -20.24
CA PHE A 237 0.35 -4.53 -21.04
C PHE A 237 1.82 -4.15 -20.83
N ASN A 238 2.36 -3.37 -21.77
CA ASN A 238 3.69 -2.75 -21.68
C ASN A 238 3.56 -1.27 -21.34
N CYS A 239 4.27 -0.82 -20.31
CA CYS A 239 4.22 0.58 -19.91
C CYS A 239 5.04 1.46 -20.86
N GLN A 240 4.43 2.54 -21.32
CA GLN A 240 5.04 3.52 -22.22
C GLN A 240 5.15 4.91 -21.57
N CYS A 241 5.19 4.97 -20.22
CA CYS A 241 5.35 6.24 -19.53
C CYS A 241 6.74 6.85 -19.77
N LYS A 242 6.91 8.15 -19.47
CA LYS A 242 8.16 8.90 -19.64
C LYS A 242 9.39 8.16 -19.09
N ARG A 243 9.33 7.66 -17.85
CA ARG A 243 10.44 6.90 -17.23
C ARG A 243 10.79 5.63 -18.01
N CYS A 244 9.80 4.92 -18.54
CA CYS A 244 10.02 3.71 -19.35
C CYS A 244 10.57 4.03 -20.75
N LEU A 245 10.17 5.16 -21.35
CA LEU A 245 10.65 5.58 -22.66
C LEU A 245 12.09 6.14 -22.60
N GLU A 246 12.44 6.85 -21.52
CA GLU A 246 13.79 7.34 -21.30
C GLU A 246 14.80 6.20 -21.08
N ASN A 247 14.37 5.11 -20.42
CA ASN A 247 15.15 3.91 -20.13
C ASN A 247 16.60 4.22 -19.68
N ASN A 248 16.71 5.01 -18.61
CA ASN A 248 18.00 5.50 -18.13
C ASN A 248 18.88 4.34 -17.64
N LYS A 249 19.97 4.05 -18.36
CA LYS A 249 20.90 2.96 -18.03
C LYS A 249 21.58 3.11 -16.67
N ASN A 250 21.66 4.33 -16.13
CA ASN A 250 22.21 4.58 -14.79
C ASN A 250 21.21 4.26 -13.68
N GLU A 251 19.94 3.99 -13.99
CA GLU A 251 18.91 3.68 -13.01
C GLU A 251 19.25 2.43 -12.19
N LEU A 252 19.85 1.41 -12.82
CA LEU A 252 20.31 0.20 -12.12
C LEU A 252 21.31 0.53 -11.02
N ILE A 253 22.31 1.37 -11.31
CA ILE A 253 23.33 1.77 -10.34
C ILE A 253 22.70 2.54 -9.17
N LEU A 254 21.71 3.40 -9.45
CA LEU A 254 20.99 4.13 -8.42
C LEU A 254 20.16 3.19 -7.53
N LEU A 255 19.46 2.21 -8.11
CA LEU A 255 18.68 1.22 -7.37
C LEU A 255 19.58 0.36 -6.45
N GLU A 256 20.74 -0.08 -6.96
CA GLU A 256 21.73 -0.81 -6.15
C GLU A 256 22.24 0.03 -4.97
N LYS A 257 22.52 1.32 -5.20
CA LYS A 257 22.91 2.26 -4.14
C LYS A 257 21.80 2.47 -3.11
N ILE A 258 20.56 2.64 -3.55
CA ILE A 258 19.40 2.77 -2.66
C ILE A 258 19.31 1.53 -1.77
N HIS A 259 19.32 0.33 -2.36
CA HIS A 259 19.22 -0.91 -1.61
C HIS A 259 20.36 -1.08 -0.61
N TYR A 260 21.60 -0.77 -1.02
CA TYR A 260 22.76 -0.84 -0.15
C TYR A 260 22.66 0.09 1.06
N GLU A 261 22.31 1.35 0.83
CA GLU A 261 22.23 2.36 1.89
C GLU A 261 21.04 2.11 2.83
N GLU A 262 19.91 1.57 2.33
CA GLU A 262 18.79 1.13 3.19
C GLU A 262 19.23 0.03 4.15
N GLN A 263 19.93 -0.98 3.64
CA GLN A 263 20.46 -2.07 4.47
C GLN A 263 21.50 -1.59 5.48
N GLN A 264 22.41 -0.69 5.07
CA GLN A 264 23.40 -0.13 5.99
C GLN A 264 22.73 0.71 7.07
N MET A 265 21.78 1.57 6.70
CA MET A 265 21.03 2.40 7.64
C MET A 265 20.34 1.54 8.70
N ASP A 266 19.57 0.52 8.29
CA ASP A 266 18.88 -0.37 9.23
C ASP A 266 19.87 -1.14 10.13
N LYS A 267 20.99 -1.62 9.57
CA LYS A 267 22.06 -2.28 10.31
C LYS A 267 22.69 -1.36 11.36
N PHE A 268 22.94 -0.10 11.03
CA PHE A 268 23.52 0.89 11.95
C PHE A 268 22.52 1.30 13.04
N ILE A 269 21.24 1.49 12.70
CA ILE A 269 20.16 1.74 13.67
C ILE A 269 20.10 0.59 14.69
N ASN A 270 20.11 -0.67 14.23
CA ASN A 270 20.08 -1.84 15.11
C ASN A 270 21.30 -1.95 16.04
N LYS A 271 22.42 -1.29 15.69
CA LYS A 271 23.64 -1.22 16.50
C LYS A 271 23.73 0.05 17.36
N ASN A 272 22.71 0.92 17.31
CA ASN A 272 22.74 2.27 17.90
C ASN A 272 23.87 3.16 17.36
N ASP A 273 24.35 2.91 16.14
CA ASP A 273 25.37 3.72 15.47
C ASP A 273 24.70 4.81 14.62
N TYR A 274 24.16 5.82 15.30
CA TYR A 274 23.32 6.83 14.65
C TYR A 274 24.07 7.75 13.69
N LEU A 275 25.38 7.95 13.88
CA LEU A 275 26.19 8.76 12.98
C LEU A 275 26.32 8.11 11.60
N ASN A 276 26.62 6.81 11.55
CA ASN A 276 26.70 6.10 10.28
C ASN A 276 25.33 5.85 9.65
N ALA A 277 24.29 5.63 10.48
CA ALA A 277 22.91 5.61 9.99
C ALA A 277 22.52 6.95 9.35
N TYR A 278 22.89 8.08 9.96
CA TYR A 278 22.66 9.42 9.42
C TYR A 278 23.34 9.60 8.06
N GLN A 279 24.61 9.22 7.92
CA GLN A 279 25.31 9.31 6.63
C GLN A 279 24.61 8.48 5.54
N SER A 280 24.21 7.26 5.88
CA SER A 280 23.47 6.38 4.95
C SER A 280 22.14 7.03 4.53
N SER A 281 21.39 7.59 5.50
CA SER A 281 20.13 8.30 5.23
C SER A 281 20.31 9.52 4.33
N LYS A 282 21.41 10.27 4.48
CA LYS A 282 21.72 11.44 3.65
C LYS A 282 22.01 11.02 2.21
N ASN A 283 22.75 9.93 2.02
CA ASN A 283 23.01 9.36 0.69
C ASN A 283 21.71 8.90 0.02
N LEU A 284 20.84 8.21 0.76
CA LEU A 284 19.54 7.75 0.26
C LEU A 284 18.70 8.88 -0.33
N LEU A 285 18.55 9.99 0.39
CA LEU A 285 17.74 11.11 -0.06
C LEU A 285 18.20 11.66 -1.42
N ASN A 286 19.50 11.64 -1.69
CA ASN A 286 20.05 12.11 -2.97
C ASN A 286 19.74 11.15 -4.15
N TYR A 287 19.50 9.87 -3.88
CA TYR A 287 19.28 8.87 -4.93
C TYR A 287 17.81 8.76 -5.35
N TYR A 288 16.86 9.11 -4.47
CA TYR A 288 15.43 8.96 -4.78
C TYR A 288 14.90 9.97 -5.81
N ASP A 289 15.46 11.17 -5.88
CA ASP A 289 14.94 12.26 -6.73
C ASP A 289 14.93 11.89 -8.23
N ASP A 290 15.82 10.99 -8.65
CA ASP A 290 15.90 10.49 -10.02
C ASP A 290 14.93 9.30 -10.30
N ILE A 291 14.42 8.67 -9.24
CA ILE A 291 13.66 7.40 -9.33
C ILE A 291 12.17 7.60 -9.05
N LEU A 292 11.84 8.34 -7.99
CA LEU A 292 10.48 8.52 -7.49
C LEU A 292 10.03 9.97 -7.63
N PRO A 293 8.73 10.24 -7.81
CA PRO A 293 8.22 11.59 -7.74
C PRO A 293 8.59 12.26 -6.40
N TYR A 294 8.86 13.56 -6.43
CA TYR A 294 9.30 14.31 -5.24
C TYR A 294 8.38 14.09 -4.03
N TYR A 295 7.06 14.28 -4.16
CA TYR A 295 6.11 14.07 -3.05
C TYR A 295 5.64 12.61 -2.89
N HIS A 296 6.41 11.62 -3.38
CA HIS A 296 6.06 10.21 -3.17
C HIS A 296 6.04 9.87 -1.67
N ALA A 297 5.09 9.01 -1.27
CA ALA A 297 4.85 8.63 0.12
C ALA A 297 6.11 7.98 0.75
N TYR A 298 6.75 7.07 0.01
CA TYR A 298 7.98 6.41 0.44
C TYR A 298 9.14 7.39 0.67
N VAL A 299 9.35 8.35 -0.23
CA VAL A 299 10.39 9.38 -0.09
C VAL A 299 10.12 10.23 1.15
N SER A 300 8.85 10.57 1.40
CA SER A 300 8.45 11.32 2.59
C SER A 300 8.76 10.55 3.88
N LEU A 301 8.53 9.23 3.91
CA LEU A 301 8.91 8.38 5.03
C LEU A 301 10.42 8.39 5.28
N GLN A 302 11.24 8.37 4.21
CA GLN A 302 12.70 8.43 4.33
C GLN A 302 13.18 9.79 4.87
N HIS A 303 12.53 10.89 4.49
CA HIS A 303 12.79 12.20 5.10
C HIS A 303 12.47 12.22 6.60
N VAL A 304 11.38 11.57 7.03
CA VAL A 304 11.06 11.44 8.47
C VAL A 304 12.11 10.62 9.21
N LYS A 305 12.58 9.52 8.63
CA LYS A 305 13.68 8.72 9.22
C LYS A 305 14.98 9.53 9.33
N HIS A 306 15.33 10.28 8.28
CA HIS A 306 16.47 11.19 8.28
C HIS A 306 16.36 12.25 9.38
N LEU A 307 15.20 12.92 9.50
CA LEU A 307 14.96 13.91 10.56
C LEU A 307 15.11 13.29 11.97
N LYS A 308 14.57 12.08 12.20
CA LYS A 308 14.73 11.37 13.47
C LYS A 308 16.20 11.14 13.82
N LEU A 309 17.03 10.77 12.84
CA LEU A 309 18.47 10.60 13.02
C LEU A 309 19.17 11.94 13.30
N GLU A 310 18.79 13.02 12.63
CA GLU A 310 19.35 14.35 12.93
C GLU A 310 19.04 14.80 14.35
N LEU A 311 17.81 14.57 14.82
CA LEU A 311 17.39 14.92 16.18
C LEU A 311 18.17 14.14 17.24
N LEU A 312 18.44 12.84 17.00
CA LEU A 312 19.30 12.01 17.85
C LEU A 312 20.75 12.53 17.91
N LEU A 313 21.18 13.27 16.88
CA LEU A 313 22.51 13.87 16.74
C LEU A 313 22.51 15.38 16.99
N SER A 314 21.49 15.91 17.69
CA SER A 314 21.29 17.36 17.88
C SER A 314 22.38 18.08 18.67
N GLU A 315 23.28 17.36 19.36
CA GLU A 315 24.48 17.95 19.96
C GLU A 315 25.59 18.21 18.93
N THR A 316 25.55 17.52 17.79
CA THR A 316 26.57 17.60 16.72
C THR A 316 26.09 18.39 15.51
N ILE A 317 24.78 18.40 15.26
CA ILE A 317 24.16 19.08 14.12
C ILE A 317 23.63 20.43 14.60
N SER A 318 23.93 21.50 13.86
CA SER A 318 23.50 22.84 14.26
C SER A 318 21.96 22.97 14.23
N ASP A 319 21.41 23.70 15.21
CA ASP A 319 19.98 24.03 15.29
C ASP A 319 19.42 24.61 13.98
N LEU A 320 20.21 25.40 13.23
CA LEU A 320 19.80 25.99 11.95
C LEU A 320 19.51 24.93 10.89
N ILE A 321 20.37 23.91 10.78
CA ILE A 321 20.18 22.79 9.86
C ILE A 321 18.92 22.02 10.27
N LEU A 322 18.79 21.68 11.55
CA LEU A 322 17.65 20.94 12.07
C LEU A 322 16.32 21.66 11.83
N GLN A 323 16.24 22.97 12.09
CA GLN A 323 15.05 23.77 11.82
C GLN A 323 14.67 23.76 10.33
N SER A 324 15.66 23.82 9.44
CA SER A 324 15.44 23.72 7.99
C SER A 324 14.91 22.34 7.60
N THR A 325 15.56 21.26 8.07
CA THR A 325 15.12 19.88 7.82
C THR A 325 13.72 19.62 8.34
N MET A 326 13.40 20.11 9.55
CA MET A 326 12.07 19.99 10.15
C MET A 326 10.99 20.65 9.29
N LYS A 327 11.21 21.90 8.89
CA LYS A 327 10.26 22.63 8.04
C LYS A 327 10.01 21.89 6.73
N ASN A 328 11.08 21.52 6.02
CA ASN A 328 11.00 20.86 4.72
C ASN A 328 10.36 19.47 4.83
N THR A 329 10.70 18.70 5.87
CA THR A 329 10.14 17.36 6.10
C THR A 329 8.66 17.44 6.44
N TYR A 330 8.25 18.35 7.32
CA TYR A 330 6.85 18.53 7.68
C TYR A 330 6.00 18.95 6.47
N GLU A 331 6.44 19.96 5.70
CA GLU A 331 5.76 20.39 4.49
C GLU A 331 5.64 19.25 3.47
N ARG A 332 6.72 18.51 3.24
CA ARG A 332 6.72 17.35 2.34
C ARG A 332 5.70 16.29 2.75
N VAL A 333 5.70 15.89 4.02
CA VAL A 333 4.80 14.85 4.55
C VAL A 333 3.34 15.33 4.54
N GLN A 334 3.10 16.61 4.81
CA GLN A 334 1.77 17.19 4.73
C GLN A 334 1.23 17.19 3.28
N ILE A 335 2.07 17.54 2.30
CA ILE A 335 1.69 17.47 0.88
C ILE A 335 1.45 16.02 0.46
N SER A 336 2.37 15.11 0.78
CA SER A 336 2.27 13.72 0.35
C SER A 336 1.15 12.97 1.07
N MET A 337 1.08 12.99 2.39
CA MET A 337 0.16 12.15 3.17
C MET A 337 -1.14 12.86 3.59
N GLY A 338 -1.14 14.19 3.65
CA GLY A 338 -2.25 15.01 4.15
C GLY A 338 -2.17 15.29 5.65
N GLU A 339 -2.84 16.37 6.07
CA GLU A 339 -2.74 16.92 7.43
C GLU A 339 -3.06 15.89 8.53
N ASN A 340 -4.16 15.16 8.37
CA ASN A 340 -4.68 14.27 9.40
C ASN A 340 -4.02 12.87 9.41
N HIS A 341 -3.06 12.62 8.52
CA HIS A 341 -2.41 11.33 8.44
C HIS A 341 -1.52 11.07 9.67
N PRO A 342 -1.48 9.85 10.24
CA PRO A 342 -0.68 9.56 11.44
C PRO A 342 0.79 9.96 11.31
N LEU A 343 1.43 9.69 10.16
CA LEU A 343 2.82 10.10 9.93
C LEU A 343 3.00 11.62 9.96
N THR A 344 2.05 12.39 9.43
CA THR A 344 2.07 13.86 9.47
C THR A 344 1.94 14.37 10.89
N GLN A 345 1.03 13.79 11.66
CA GLN A 345 0.80 14.15 13.07
C GLN A 345 1.99 13.79 13.95
N GLU A 346 2.62 12.65 13.71
CA GLU A 346 3.86 12.26 14.37
C GLU A 346 4.98 13.26 14.03
N THR A 347 5.21 13.55 12.75
CA THR A 347 6.23 14.50 12.29
C THR A 347 6.03 15.88 12.91
N LYS A 348 4.78 16.36 12.98
CA LYS A 348 4.43 17.62 13.64
C LYS A 348 4.84 17.64 15.11
N LYS A 349 4.49 16.60 15.86
CA LYS A 349 4.84 16.47 17.28
C LYS A 349 6.35 16.46 17.50
N LEU A 350 7.10 15.72 16.68
CA LEU A 350 8.56 15.74 16.73
C LEU A 350 9.11 17.15 16.53
N CYS A 351 8.56 17.89 15.56
CA CYS A 351 8.99 19.25 15.28
C CYS A 351 8.67 20.22 16.45
N GLU A 352 7.46 20.14 17.00
CA GLU A 352 7.03 21.00 18.12
C GLU A 352 7.87 20.73 19.39
N GLN A 353 8.17 19.46 19.68
CA GLN A 353 9.00 19.07 20.82
C GLN A 353 10.39 19.70 20.75
N TYR A 354 11.06 19.60 19.60
CA TYR A 354 12.41 20.13 19.46
C TYR A 354 12.46 21.67 19.43
N GLN A 355 11.45 22.33 18.86
CA GLN A 355 11.32 23.79 18.94
C GLN A 355 11.22 24.28 20.38
N LEU A 356 10.49 23.55 21.23
CA LEU A 356 10.40 23.85 22.66
C LEU A 356 11.77 23.72 23.33
N GLU A 357 12.53 22.65 23.05
CA GLU A 357 13.88 22.44 23.59
C GLU A 357 14.85 23.58 23.24
N ILE A 358 14.86 24.01 21.97
CA ILE A 358 15.68 25.17 21.55
C ILE A 358 15.28 26.43 22.32
N SER A 359 13.98 26.68 22.46
CA SER A 359 13.50 27.87 23.18
C SER A 359 13.91 27.87 24.65
N ILE A 360 13.99 26.70 25.28
CA ILE A 360 14.45 26.53 26.66
C ILE A 360 15.97 26.79 26.73
N LYS A 361 16.76 26.20 25.84
CA LYS A 361 18.22 26.44 25.77
C LYS A 361 18.54 27.93 25.61
N GLN A 362 17.83 28.62 24.72
CA GLN A 362 18.02 30.06 24.50
C GLN A 362 17.65 30.91 25.73
N ARG A 363 16.65 30.50 26.52
CA ARG A 363 16.27 31.17 27.77
C ARG A 363 17.22 30.90 28.94
N GLN A 364 18.04 29.86 28.87
CA GLN A 364 19.05 29.55 29.89
C GLN A 364 20.39 30.26 29.63
N ILE A 365 20.61 30.74 28.40
CA ILE A 365 21.81 31.46 27.97
C ILE A 365 21.65 32.99 28.12
N ASN A 366 20.41 33.48 28.11
CA ASN A 366 20.04 34.87 28.41
C ASN A 366 19.71 35.04 29.89
#